data_AF-A0A5B7BFE9-F1
#
_entry.id   AF-A0A5B7BFE9-F1
#
_cell.length_a   1.000
_cell.length_b   1.000
_cell.length_c   1.000
_cell.angle_alpha   90.00
_cell.angle_beta   90.00
_cell.angle_gamma   90.00
#
_symmetry.space_group_name_H-M   'P 1'
#
loop_
_entity.id
_entity.type
_entity.pdbx_description
1 polymer ?
#
loop_
_entity_poly.entity_id
_entity_poly.type
_entity_poly.pdbx_seq_one_letter_code
_entity_poly.pdbx_strand_id
1 'polypeptide(L)'
;YESNIYFPSKEIPDWFSHQGMGSSISFDMPLHVENKLLGMTLWVVYAAKEDTAERIFPPQALFSNITNGDEWIHMPNSHRIPVTREEHSWVSHMPKSYFRYPLKGGERMEVWINIEEPFEVKKWGIHLVCKPDITKDDLQVSIQMARMNE
;
A
#
# COMPACT_ATOMS: atom_id res chain seq x y z
N TYR A 1 -8.40 -4.54 -10.83
CA TYR A 1 -8.81 -3.14 -10.62
C TYR A 1 -8.22 -2.65 -9.32
N GLU A 2 -8.04 -1.34 -9.18
CA GLU A 2 -7.77 -0.72 -7.87
C GLU A 2 -8.89 -1.09 -6.88
N SER A 3 -8.55 -1.33 -5.62
CA SER A 3 -9.52 -1.57 -4.55
C SER A 3 -9.14 -0.86 -3.26
N ASN A 4 -10.12 -0.30 -2.58
CA ASN A 4 -9.96 0.42 -1.32
C ASN A 4 -10.88 -0.16 -0.25
N ILE A 5 -10.36 -0.33 0.97
CA ILE A 5 -11.11 -0.82 2.12
C ILE A 5 -10.84 0.11 3.31
N TYR A 6 -11.90 0.41 4.07
CA TYR A 6 -11.85 1.20 5.29
C TYR A 6 -12.47 0.41 6.45
N PHE A 7 -11.79 0.31 7.58
CA PHE A 7 -12.28 -0.44 8.74
C PHE A 7 -11.61 -0.01 10.04
N PRO A 8 -12.25 -0.22 11.21
CA PRO A 8 -11.65 0.02 12.51
C PRO A 8 -10.51 -0.98 12.75
N SER A 9 -9.27 -0.51 12.64
CA SER A 9 -8.06 -1.27 12.94
C SER A 9 -6.88 -0.32 13.06
N LYS A 10 -5.99 -0.63 14.00
CA LYS A 10 -4.75 0.09 14.26
C LYS A 10 -3.48 -0.70 13.93
N GLU A 11 -3.65 -1.96 13.55
CA GLU A 11 -2.55 -2.90 13.36
C GLU A 11 -2.27 -3.06 11.88
N ILE A 12 -1.00 -2.88 11.54
CA ILE A 12 -0.46 -3.18 10.22
C ILE A 12 0.17 -4.56 10.33
N PRO A 13 -0.14 -5.51 9.43
CA PRO A 13 0.46 -6.84 9.49
C PRO A 13 1.99 -6.78 9.35
N ASP A 14 2.70 -7.59 10.14
CA ASP A 14 4.17 -7.60 10.18
C ASP A 14 4.85 -7.94 8.85
N TRP A 15 4.12 -8.55 7.91
CA TRP A 15 4.62 -8.88 6.58
C TRP A 15 4.68 -7.68 5.61
N PHE A 16 4.16 -6.51 6.01
CA PHE A 16 4.45 -5.26 5.30
C PHE A 16 5.93 -4.91 5.49
N SER A 17 6.70 -5.02 4.42
CA SER A 17 8.17 -4.89 4.46
C SER A 17 8.64 -3.49 4.79
N HIS A 18 7.83 -2.48 4.52
CA HIS A 18 8.09 -1.10 4.88
C HIS A 18 6.96 -0.60 5.75
N GLN A 19 7.29 -0.06 6.92
CA GLN A 19 6.34 0.52 7.85
C GLN A 19 6.95 1.73 8.54
N GLY A 20 6.10 2.63 9.02
CA GLY A 20 6.55 3.82 9.73
C GLY A 20 5.41 4.61 10.35
N MET A 21 5.74 5.81 10.83
CA MET A 21 4.79 6.73 11.46
C MET A 21 4.70 8.05 10.69
N GLY A 22 3.62 8.79 10.94
CA GLY A 22 3.36 10.08 10.28
C GLY A 22 2.90 9.92 8.83
N SER A 23 2.80 11.03 8.11
CA SER A 23 2.28 11.08 6.74
C SER A 23 3.36 10.99 5.65
N SER A 24 4.65 10.99 6.02
CA SER A 24 5.77 10.83 5.09
C SER A 24 6.18 9.38 4.96
N ILE A 25 6.26 8.91 3.73
CA ILE A 25 6.73 7.57 3.37
C ILE A 25 7.89 7.74 2.40
N SER A 26 8.97 7.01 2.60
CA SER A 26 10.10 6.98 1.68
C SER A 26 10.68 5.57 1.65
N PHE A 27 10.81 4.99 0.45
CA PHE A 27 11.30 3.62 0.29
C PHE A 27 11.99 3.42 -1.06
N ASP A 28 12.85 2.41 -1.13
CA ASP A 28 13.53 2.01 -2.35
C ASP A 28 12.80 0.83 -2.99
N MET A 29 12.60 0.88 -4.31
CA MET A 29 12.11 -0.26 -5.06
C MET A 29 13.16 -1.38 -5.03
N PRO A 30 12.78 -2.64 -4.72
CA PRO A 30 13.69 -3.78 -4.78
C PRO A 30 14.34 -3.90 -6.16
N LEU A 31 15.60 -4.34 -6.20
CA LEU A 31 16.28 -4.59 -7.47
C LEU A 31 15.55 -5.67 -8.30
N HIS A 32 15.56 -5.52 -9.63
CA HIS A 32 15.00 -6.48 -10.58
C HIS A 32 13.48 -6.72 -10.44
N VAL A 33 12.74 -5.72 -9.97
CA VAL A 33 11.29 -5.79 -9.71
C VAL A 33 10.43 -5.62 -10.97
N GLU A 34 10.98 -5.09 -12.07
CA GLU A 34 10.22 -4.63 -13.25
C GLU A 34 9.28 -5.72 -13.81
N ASN A 35 9.79 -6.94 -13.94
CA ASN A 35 9.07 -8.07 -14.52
C ASN A 35 8.30 -8.90 -13.47
N LYS A 36 8.58 -8.66 -12.19
CA LYS A 36 8.00 -9.39 -11.06
C LYS A 36 6.85 -8.63 -10.42
N LEU A 37 6.84 -7.29 -10.46
CA LEU A 37 5.81 -6.48 -9.84
C LEU A 37 4.43 -6.84 -10.39
N LEU A 38 3.51 -7.12 -9.49
CA LEU A 38 2.09 -7.34 -9.75
C LEU A 38 1.25 -6.16 -9.24
N GLY A 39 1.76 -5.43 -8.25
CA GLY A 39 1.12 -4.24 -7.70
C GLY A 39 1.77 -3.78 -6.41
N MET A 40 1.13 -2.82 -5.76
CA MET A 40 1.51 -2.29 -4.46
C MET A 40 0.27 -2.18 -3.58
N THR A 41 0.43 -2.49 -2.30
CA THR A 41 -0.58 -2.30 -1.28
C THR A 41 -0.09 -1.24 -0.31
N LEU A 42 -0.86 -0.17 -0.17
CA LEU A 42 -0.68 0.89 0.83
C LEU A 42 -1.64 0.64 1.99
N TRP A 43 -1.12 0.65 3.21
CA TRP A 43 -1.89 0.63 4.44
C TRP A 43 -1.64 1.93 5.20
N VAL A 44 -2.70 2.63 5.60
CA VAL A 44 -2.62 3.87 6.39
C VAL A 44 -3.52 3.72 7.61
N VAL A 45 -2.96 3.91 8.79
CA VAL A 45 -3.72 4.04 10.04
C VAL A 45 -3.86 5.52 10.36
N TYR A 46 -5.09 5.97 10.59
CA TYR A 46 -5.40 7.36 10.90
C TYR A 46 -6.44 7.45 12.02
N ALA A 47 -6.51 8.60 12.67
CA ALA A 47 -7.54 8.93 13.66
C ALA A 47 -7.81 10.44 13.63
N ALA A 48 -9.00 10.85 14.06
CA ALA A 48 -9.30 12.26 14.29
C ALA A 48 -8.82 12.70 15.68
N LYS A 49 -8.51 13.99 15.82
CA LYS A 49 -8.20 14.61 17.12
C LYS A 49 -9.44 14.73 18.02
N GLU A 50 -10.63 14.63 17.43
CA GLU A 50 -11.92 14.72 18.08
C GLU A 50 -12.98 13.79 17.50
N ASP A 51 -14.04 13.57 18.26
CA ASP A 51 -15.21 12.81 17.83
C ASP A 51 -16.32 13.77 17.44
N THR A 52 -16.85 13.62 16.22
CA THR A 52 -17.98 14.41 15.74
C THR A 52 -18.98 13.53 14.99
N ALA A 53 -20.19 14.04 14.76
CA ALA A 53 -21.19 13.35 13.93
C ALA A 53 -20.90 13.48 12.41
N GLU A 54 -19.84 14.20 12.04
CA GLU A 54 -19.52 14.48 10.65
C GLU A 54 -18.87 13.28 9.96
N ARG A 55 -18.95 13.29 8.63
CA ARG A 55 -18.23 12.35 7.78
C ARG A 55 -17.58 13.10 6.63
N ILE A 56 -16.26 12.96 6.50
CA ILE A 56 -15.47 13.73 5.54
C ILE A 56 -14.91 12.86 4.42
N PHE A 57 -14.18 13.49 3.51
CA PHE A 57 -13.52 12.81 2.41
C PHE A 57 -12.36 11.93 2.92
N PRO A 58 -12.13 10.77 2.27
CA PRO A 58 -11.03 9.91 2.64
C PRO A 58 -9.67 10.55 2.33
N PRO A 59 -8.59 10.07 2.98
CA PRO A 59 -7.22 10.46 2.65
C PRO A 59 -6.88 10.21 1.16
N GLN A 60 -5.95 11.02 0.65
CA GLN A 60 -5.32 10.85 -0.65
C GLN A 60 -3.84 10.50 -0.45
N ALA A 61 -3.22 9.86 -1.44
CA ALA A 61 -1.78 9.60 -1.42
C ALA A 61 -1.12 10.20 -2.66
N LEU A 62 -0.22 11.16 -2.47
CA LEU A 62 0.63 11.69 -3.52
C LEU A 62 1.88 10.81 -3.60
N PHE A 63 2.07 10.13 -4.72
CA PHE A 63 3.27 9.37 -5.02
C PHE A 63 4.21 10.20 -5.89
N SER A 64 5.49 10.20 -5.53
CA SER A 64 6.57 10.81 -6.30
C SER A 64 7.70 9.82 -6.46
N ASN A 65 8.08 9.54 -7.71
CA ASN A 65 9.30 8.82 -8.03
C ASN A 65 10.42 9.85 -8.17
N ILE A 66 11.20 10.03 -7.11
CA ILE A 66 12.19 11.10 -7.09
C ILE A 66 13.36 10.83 -8.04
N THR A 67 13.55 9.58 -8.48
CA THR A 67 14.64 9.19 -9.38
C THR A 67 14.38 9.67 -10.80
N ASN A 68 13.13 9.61 -11.27
CA ASN A 68 12.77 9.97 -12.64
C ASN A 68 11.86 11.22 -12.74
N GLY A 69 11.34 11.71 -11.61
CA GLY A 69 10.49 12.90 -11.51
C GLY A 69 9.01 12.66 -11.78
N ASP A 70 8.56 11.40 -11.90
CA ASP A 70 7.15 11.07 -12.14
C ASP A 70 6.32 11.22 -10.86
N GLU A 71 5.16 11.89 -10.97
CA GLU A 71 4.23 12.06 -9.86
C GLU A 71 2.81 11.63 -10.25
N TRP A 72 2.08 11.05 -9.29
CA TRP A 72 0.66 10.76 -9.44
C TRP A 72 -0.06 10.81 -8.10
N ILE A 73 -1.34 11.16 -8.14
CA ILE A 73 -2.20 11.17 -6.96
C ILE A 73 -3.11 9.95 -7.01
N HIS A 74 -3.06 9.15 -5.96
CA HIS A 74 -4.02 8.10 -5.71
C HIS A 74 -5.18 8.66 -4.87
N MET A 75 -6.34 8.76 -5.51
CA MET A 75 -7.59 9.21 -4.90
C MET A 75 -8.57 8.04 -4.85
N PRO A 76 -8.89 7.51 -3.65
CA PRO A 76 -9.80 6.39 -3.54
C PRO A 76 -11.23 6.82 -3.94
N ASN A 77 -11.88 5.99 -4.77
CA ASN A 77 -13.24 6.24 -5.23
C ASN A 77 -14.27 5.97 -4.12
N SER A 78 -14.53 7.00 -3.32
CA SER A 78 -15.73 7.27 -2.49
C SER A 78 -16.21 6.18 -1.51
N HIS A 79 -15.84 6.35 -0.22
CA HIS A 79 -16.74 6.26 0.94
C HIS A 79 -16.36 7.41 1.89
N ARG A 80 -17.33 8.14 2.47
CA ARG A 80 -17.01 9.13 3.52
C ARG A 80 -16.60 8.40 4.80
N ILE A 81 -15.56 8.88 5.48
CA ILE A 81 -15.01 8.28 6.70
C ILE A 81 -15.57 8.95 7.96
N PRO A 82 -15.75 8.22 9.07
CA PRO A 82 -16.21 8.80 10.34
C PRO A 82 -15.12 9.68 10.97
N VAL A 83 -15.52 10.80 11.56
CA VAL A 83 -14.64 11.65 12.37
C VAL A 83 -14.64 11.13 13.81
N THR A 84 -13.64 10.32 14.15
CA THR A 84 -13.51 9.74 15.48
C THR A 84 -12.06 9.56 15.90
N ARG A 85 -11.81 9.63 17.21
CA ARG A 85 -10.55 9.31 17.88
C ARG A 85 -10.18 7.83 17.79
N GLU A 86 -11.12 6.95 17.45
CA GLU A 86 -10.82 5.55 17.18
C GLU A 86 -9.95 5.41 15.93
N GLU A 87 -8.85 4.66 16.04
CA GLU A 87 -7.94 4.40 14.93
C GLU A 87 -8.61 3.53 13.86
N HIS A 88 -8.61 4.04 12.63
CA HIS A 88 -9.13 3.38 11.45
C HIS A 88 -8.02 3.14 10.45
N SER A 89 -8.18 2.09 9.66
CA SER A 89 -7.28 1.74 8.57
C SER A 89 -7.91 2.04 7.22
N TRP A 90 -7.12 2.63 6.32
CA TRP A 90 -7.35 2.67 4.89
C TRP A 90 -6.34 1.73 4.22
N VAL A 91 -6.84 0.75 3.48
CA VAL A 91 -6.02 -0.18 2.69
C VAL A 91 -6.36 -0.02 1.23
N SER A 92 -5.35 0.34 0.43
CA SER A 92 -5.46 0.48 -1.01
C SER A 92 -4.55 -0.51 -1.71
N HIS A 93 -5.13 -1.31 -2.60
CA HIS A 93 -4.37 -2.15 -3.52
C HIS A 93 -4.39 -1.54 -4.92
N MET A 94 -3.20 -1.23 -5.43
CA MET A 94 -2.95 -0.70 -6.76
C MET A 94 -2.27 -1.79 -7.61
N PRO A 95 -2.98 -2.41 -8.57
CA PRO A 95 -2.35 -3.38 -9.47
C PRO A 95 -1.30 -2.69 -10.34
N LYS A 96 -0.36 -3.45 -10.91
CA LYS A 96 0.70 -2.89 -11.78
C LYS A 96 0.15 -2.01 -12.91
N SER A 97 -1.02 -2.36 -13.45
CA SER A 97 -1.70 -1.60 -14.51
C SER A 97 -2.22 -0.22 -14.05
N TYR A 98 -2.25 0.05 -12.74
CA TYR A 98 -2.62 1.34 -12.18
C TYR A 98 -1.54 2.39 -12.41
N PHE A 99 -0.27 1.97 -12.39
CA PHE A 99 0.86 2.88 -12.57
C PHE A 99 0.99 3.25 -14.05
N ARG A 100 0.86 4.54 -14.34
CA ARG A 100 1.02 5.09 -15.70
C ARG A 100 2.44 4.86 -16.24
N TYR A 101 3.43 4.96 -15.34
CA TYR A 101 4.83 4.80 -15.65
C TYR A 101 5.36 3.50 -15.01
N PRO A 102 6.23 2.75 -15.70
CA PRO A 102 6.83 1.55 -15.14
C PRO A 102 7.72 1.88 -13.94
N LEU A 103 7.41 1.32 -12.78
CA LEU A 103 8.28 1.35 -11.61
C LEU A 103 9.46 0.39 -11.80
N LYS A 104 10.68 0.90 -11.65
CA LYS A 104 11.92 0.13 -11.85
C LYS A 104 12.63 -0.15 -10.53
N GLY A 105 13.44 -1.19 -10.53
CA GLY A 105 14.23 -1.57 -9.37
C GLY A 105 15.32 -0.54 -9.09
N GLY A 106 15.52 -0.25 -7.81
CA GLY A 106 16.46 0.77 -7.34
C GLY A 106 15.97 2.21 -7.45
N GLU A 107 14.77 2.45 -7.98
CA GLU A 107 14.16 3.79 -7.93
C GLU A 107 13.71 4.13 -6.50
N ARG A 108 13.88 5.40 -6.13
CA ARG A 108 13.44 5.93 -4.83
C ARG A 108 12.04 6.51 -4.97
N MET A 109 11.16 6.05 -4.08
CA MET A 109 9.78 6.49 -4.00
C MET A 109 9.56 7.32 -2.74
N GLU A 110 8.81 8.41 -2.88
CA GLU A 110 8.23 9.15 -1.78
C GLU A 110 6.70 9.11 -1.89
N VAL A 111 6.03 8.97 -0.76
CA VAL A 111 4.57 9.06 -0.68
C VAL A 111 4.21 10.03 0.43
N TRP A 112 3.33 10.97 0.10
CA TRP A 112 2.74 11.86 1.07
C TRP A 112 1.26 11.54 1.23
N ILE A 113 0.87 11.16 2.45
CA ILE A 113 -0.53 10.92 2.79
C ILE A 113 -1.17 12.26 3.13
N ASN A 114 -2.00 12.76 2.21
CA ASN A 114 -2.77 13.97 2.40
C ASN A 114 -4.10 13.62 3.08
N ILE A 115 -4.24 14.03 4.34
CA ILE A 115 -5.47 13.88 5.11
C ILE A 115 -5.84 15.24 5.70
N GLU A 116 -7.11 15.63 5.59
CA GLU A 116 -7.58 16.92 6.07
C GLU A 116 -7.77 16.89 7.61
N GLU A 117 -7.66 18.07 8.24
CA GLU A 117 -8.09 18.23 9.64
C GLU A 117 -9.56 17.77 9.79
N PRO A 118 -9.93 17.11 10.90
CA PRO A 118 -9.19 16.98 12.16
C PRO A 118 -8.31 15.73 12.24
N PHE A 119 -7.96 15.08 11.13
CA PHE A 119 -7.25 13.81 11.14
C PHE A 119 -5.74 13.93 11.21
N GLU A 120 -5.14 12.85 11.69
CA GLU A 120 -3.71 12.63 11.71
C GLU A 120 -3.38 11.20 11.28
N VAL A 121 -2.27 11.05 10.56
CA VAL A 121 -1.74 9.72 10.20
C VAL A 121 -0.89 9.21 11.35
N LYS A 122 -1.24 8.02 11.85
CA LYS A 122 -0.55 7.36 12.96
C LYS A 122 0.55 6.44 12.46
N LYS A 123 0.20 5.57 11.51
CA LYS A 123 1.10 4.55 10.96
C LYS A 123 0.85 4.36 9.49
N TRP A 124 1.85 3.83 8.80
CA TRP A 124 1.72 3.42 7.41
C TRP A 124 2.49 2.12 7.16
N GLY A 125 2.10 1.44 6.09
CA GLY A 125 2.75 0.25 5.58
C GLY A 125 2.72 0.23 4.05
N ILE A 126 3.81 -0.20 3.43
CA ILE A 126 3.87 -0.53 2.00
C ILE A 126 4.25 -1.99 1.84
N HIS A 127 3.47 -2.70 1.02
CA HIS A 127 3.80 -4.03 0.56
C HIS A 127 3.81 -4.07 -0.96
N LEU A 128 4.94 -4.46 -1.55
CA LEU A 128 5.07 -4.70 -2.97
C LEU A 128 4.66 -6.14 -3.28
N VAL A 129 3.65 -6.30 -4.12
CA VAL A 129 3.18 -7.61 -4.56
C VAL A 129 4.03 -8.02 -5.75
N CYS A 130 4.82 -9.07 -5.60
CA CYS A 130 5.68 -9.60 -6.66
C CYS A 130 5.29 -11.03 -7.01
N LYS A 131 5.56 -11.44 -8.26
CA LYS A 131 5.53 -12.85 -8.63
C LYS A 131 6.51 -13.61 -7.73
N PRO A 132 6.11 -14.77 -7.20
CA PRO A 132 7.05 -15.62 -6.48
C PRO A 132 8.17 -16.03 -7.43
N ASP A 133 9.40 -15.99 -6.92
CA ASP A 133 10.53 -16.65 -7.56
C ASP A 133 10.33 -18.14 -7.34
N ILE A 134 9.65 -18.82 -8.28
CA ILE A 134 9.59 -20.28 -8.25
C ILE A 134 11.01 -20.77 -8.46
N THR A 135 11.67 -21.17 -7.38
CA THR A 135 12.98 -21.79 -7.46
C THR A 135 12.83 -23.20 -8.06
N LYS A 136 13.91 -23.76 -8.59
CA LYS A 136 13.89 -25.15 -9.08
C LYS A 136 13.46 -26.13 -7.98
N ASP A 137 13.78 -25.81 -6.73
CA ASP A 137 13.45 -26.62 -5.57
C ASP A 137 11.95 -26.56 -5.26
N ASP A 138 11.32 -25.37 -5.34
CA ASP A 138 9.87 -25.23 -5.20
C ASP A 138 9.09 -25.99 -6.29
N LEU A 139 9.64 -25.99 -7.51
CA LEU A 139 9.06 -26.75 -8.63
C LEU A 139 9.19 -28.26 -8.38
N GLN A 140 10.31 -28.71 -7.81
CA GLN A 140 10.56 -30.12 -7.52
C GLN A 140 9.66 -30.63 -6.38
N VAL A 141 9.44 -29.82 -5.34
CA VAL A 141 8.48 -30.11 -4.27
C VAL A 141 7.05 -30.16 -4.83
N SER A 142 6.68 -29.22 -5.70
CA SER A 142 5.36 -29.18 -6.34
C SER A 142 5.09 -30.44 -7.19
N ILE A 143 6.10 -30.88 -7.96
CA ILE A 143 6.02 -32.09 -8.79
C ILE A 143 5.95 -33.36 -7.91
N GLN A 144 6.69 -33.41 -6.80
CA GLN A 144 6.62 -34.54 -5.86
C GLN A 144 5.24 -34.65 -5.20
N MET A 145 4.67 -33.52 -4.77
CA MET A 145 3.34 -33.49 -4.14
C MET A 145 2.23 -33.89 -5.13
N ALA A 146 2.34 -33.50 -6.39
CA ALA A 146 1.39 -33.91 -7.44
C ALA A 146 1.43 -35.42 -7.70
N ARG A 147 2.61 -36.03 -7.67
CA ARG A 147 2.82 -37.48 -7.86
C ARG A 147 2.39 -38.35 -6.68
N MET A 148 2.22 -37.76 -5.49
CA MET A 148 1.72 -38.46 -4.30
C MET A 148 0.19 -38.52 -4.23
N ASN A 149 -0.50 -37.73 -5.06
CA ASN A 149 -1.96 -37.64 -5.11
C ASN A 149 -2.56 -38.40 -6.31
N GLU A 150 -1.75 -39.16 -7.05
CA GLU A 150 -2.15 -40.16 -8.06
C GLU A 150 -2.02 -41.57 -7.49
#